data_AF-A0A2G6NZ23-F1
#
_entry.id   AF-A0A2G6NZ23-F1
#
_cell.length_a   1.000
_cell.length_b   1.000
_cell.length_c   1.000
_cell.angle_alpha   90.00
_cell.angle_beta   90.00
_cell.angle_gamma   90.00
#
_symmetry.space_group_name_H-M   'P 1'
#
loop_
_entity.id
_entity.type
_entity.pdbx_description
1 polymer ?
#
loop_
_entity_poly.entity_id
_entity_poly.type
_entity_poly.pdbx_seq_one_letter_code
_entity_poly.pdbx_strand_id
1 'polypeptide(L)'
;MKKLLMVLAVLLLVLASFSKTTEVSQGKVTPGKNGFISYQGKIENFNVKELKANKLSVVFRLYDEKGNVVWSEDQNLTTKDGVINTHLGKLSRFNPEIFDENLYLTLEIGGKETDKQLLTGTSYSMVAKRVSKEALVAGDGVEIKKLDDGKLEISSNNTANSKKNMNLKGTKSDLTVNGELHVKGDAIYLGPETSNRNWKILSNNGNFQIWPRTNTGQNLWQKSFVIERNGDIQVRGNAMYLGAKDENRNWKILSSPSGGKLQIWPCTWDGQNLWQKSFVIERDGDIEVRGKGKFQDNIYCKGKISAEEIVVTSSVNFPDYVFGDDYNMKSLDEVESFIEDNGHLPGMPSAKEVTENGMNIKEIQLKLVEKVEELTLHMIELKKENKRLKREIELTKER
;
A
#
# COMPACT_ATOMS: atom_id res chain seq x y z
N MET A 1 2.42 73.78 -33.11
CA MET A 1 3.12 72.47 -33.09
C MET A 1 4.16 72.34 -31.96
N LYS A 2 5.08 73.29 -31.74
CA LYS A 2 6.11 73.15 -30.67
C LYS A 2 5.58 73.05 -29.23
N LYS A 3 4.48 73.72 -28.88
CA LYS A 3 3.85 73.60 -27.54
C LYS A 3 3.13 72.25 -27.33
N LEU A 4 2.69 71.58 -28.40
CA LEU A 4 2.01 70.28 -28.31
C LEU A 4 3.03 69.13 -28.14
N LEU A 5 4.22 69.25 -28.75
CA LEU A 5 5.31 68.29 -28.59
C LEU A 5 5.91 68.28 -27.18
N MET A 6 5.97 69.45 -26.53
CA MET A 6 6.51 69.58 -25.17
C MET A 6 5.56 69.00 -24.11
N VAL A 7 4.24 69.12 -24.32
CA VAL A 7 3.23 68.49 -23.46
C VAL A 7 3.21 66.98 -23.65
N LEU A 8 3.44 66.47 -24.86
CA LEU A 8 3.53 65.02 -25.12
C LEU A 8 4.79 64.38 -24.50
N ALA A 9 5.94 65.09 -24.53
CA ALA A 9 7.19 64.61 -23.93
C ALA A 9 7.13 64.58 -22.39
N VAL A 10 6.45 65.54 -21.76
CA VAL A 10 6.23 65.54 -20.30
C VAL A 10 5.22 64.47 -19.89
N LEU A 11 4.21 64.18 -20.71
CA LEU A 11 3.26 63.08 -20.45
C LEU A 11 3.92 61.69 -20.56
N LEU A 12 4.88 61.52 -21.49
CA LEU A 12 5.62 60.26 -21.67
C LEU A 12 6.67 60.01 -20.58
N LEU A 13 7.27 61.05 -20.00
CA LEU A 13 8.18 60.89 -18.84
C LEU A 13 7.44 60.59 -17.53
N VAL A 14 6.19 61.06 -17.38
CA VAL A 14 5.34 60.73 -16.22
C VAL A 14 4.80 59.30 -16.31
N LEU A 15 4.60 58.76 -17.52
CA LEU A 15 4.14 57.37 -17.73
C LEU A 15 5.25 56.32 -17.57
N ALA A 16 6.52 56.66 -17.81
CA ALA A 16 7.66 55.74 -17.62
C ALA A 16 8.14 55.62 -16.15
N SER A 17 7.61 56.45 -15.25
CA SER A 17 7.93 56.39 -13.80
C SER A 17 6.97 55.50 -13.01
N PHE A 18 5.93 54.95 -13.66
CA PHE A 18 4.99 53.97 -13.11
C PHE A 18 5.17 52.59 -13.76
N SER A 19 6.32 51.95 -13.56
CA SER A 19 6.43 50.50 -13.69
C SER A 19 7.64 49.97 -12.92
N LYS A 20 7.56 49.99 -11.59
CA LYS A 20 8.20 48.96 -10.77
C LYS A 20 7.12 48.28 -9.96
N THR A 21 6.79 47.09 -10.44
CA THR A 21 6.06 46.03 -9.76
C THR A 21 6.60 45.86 -8.35
N THR A 22 5.77 46.18 -7.37
CA THR A 22 5.96 45.80 -5.98
C THR A 22 5.89 44.28 -5.90
N GLU A 23 6.98 43.63 -5.49
CA GLU A 23 6.89 42.26 -4.98
C GLU A 23 5.94 42.26 -3.79
N VAL A 24 4.93 41.40 -3.87
CA VAL A 24 4.01 41.09 -2.80
C VAL A 24 4.80 40.36 -1.71
N SER A 25 5.20 41.08 -0.66
CA SER A 25 5.63 40.43 0.57
C SER A 25 4.44 39.65 1.14
N GLN A 26 4.61 38.33 1.29
CA GLN A 26 3.59 37.41 1.78
C GLN A 26 2.96 37.89 3.09
N GLY A 27 1.68 38.27 3.02
CA GLY A 27 0.85 38.47 4.19
C GLY A 27 0.55 37.12 4.87
N LYS A 28 1.21 36.84 6.00
CA LYS A 28 0.65 35.92 7.00
C LYS A 28 -0.52 36.64 7.69
N VAL A 29 -1.71 36.06 7.64
CA VAL A 29 -2.84 36.50 8.48
C VAL A 29 -3.15 35.39 9.47
N THR A 30 -3.23 35.72 10.76
CA THR A 30 -4.41 35.41 11.59
C THR A 30 -4.39 36.22 12.90
N PRO A 31 -5.55 36.42 13.56
CA PRO A 31 -6.18 37.72 13.72
C PRO A 31 -6.06 38.24 15.15
N GLY A 32 -5.66 39.50 15.29
CA GLY A 32 -5.81 40.24 16.53
C GLY A 32 -6.29 41.64 16.20
N LYS A 33 -7.57 41.92 16.45
CA LYS A 33 -8.11 43.27 16.44
C LYS A 33 -7.18 44.20 17.24
N ASN A 34 -6.86 45.34 16.63
CA ASN A 34 -6.25 46.57 17.17
C ASN A 34 -4.72 46.71 17.03
N GLY A 35 -4.28 47.09 15.82
CA GLY A 35 -2.98 47.74 15.56
C GLY A 35 -3.12 49.26 15.53
N PHE A 36 -3.87 49.82 16.49
CA PHE A 36 -4.18 51.24 16.59
C PHE A 36 -3.85 51.74 18.00
N ILE A 37 -3.45 53.00 18.12
CA ILE A 37 -3.22 53.64 19.42
C ILE A 37 -4.45 54.49 19.75
N SER A 38 -5.08 54.24 20.90
CA SER A 38 -6.16 55.11 21.38
C SER A 38 -5.57 56.47 21.78
N TYR A 39 -6.13 57.55 21.26
CA TYR A 39 -5.73 58.92 21.59
C TYR A 39 -6.91 59.71 22.11
N GLN A 40 -6.71 60.37 23.24
CA GLN A 40 -7.64 61.34 23.81
C GLN A 40 -6.90 62.63 24.13
N GLY A 41 -7.40 63.75 23.61
CA GLY A 41 -6.84 65.07 23.85
C GLY A 41 -7.94 66.11 24.06
N LYS A 42 -7.67 67.12 24.89
CA LYS A 42 -8.55 68.27 25.08
C LYS A 42 -7.88 69.50 24.48
N ILE A 43 -8.61 70.24 23.66
CA ILE A 43 -8.11 71.49 23.09
C ILE A 43 -8.49 72.63 24.04
N GLU A 44 -7.50 73.23 24.69
CA GLU A 44 -7.67 74.41 25.55
C GLU A 44 -7.30 75.66 24.72
N ASN A 45 -8.17 76.67 24.66
CA ASN A 45 -8.09 77.89 23.82
C ASN A 45 -8.63 77.79 22.38
N PHE A 46 -9.75 77.09 22.15
CA PHE A 46 -10.42 77.13 20.85
C PHE A 46 -11.52 78.21 20.82
N ASN A 47 -11.39 79.21 19.95
CA ASN A 47 -12.38 80.28 19.80
C ASN A 47 -13.62 79.72 19.06
N VAL A 48 -14.72 79.49 19.78
CA VAL A 48 -15.89 78.69 19.35
C VAL A 48 -16.65 79.25 18.13
N LYS A 49 -16.31 80.45 17.63
CA LYS A 49 -16.98 81.08 16.49
C LYS A 49 -16.52 80.61 15.10
N GLU A 50 -15.43 79.85 14.97
CA GLU A 50 -14.87 79.47 13.65
C GLU A 50 -15.06 78.00 13.23
N LEU A 51 -15.71 77.16 14.04
CA LEU A 51 -16.05 75.80 13.62
C LEU A 51 -17.50 75.71 13.14
N LYS A 52 -17.70 75.74 11.81
CA LYS A 52 -18.94 75.24 11.23
C LYS A 52 -19.04 73.74 11.54
N ALA A 53 -19.98 73.38 12.42
CA ALA A 53 -20.49 72.02 12.65
C ALA A 53 -19.58 70.99 13.36
N ASN A 54 -18.87 71.37 14.43
CA ASN A 54 -18.14 70.45 15.33
C ASN A 54 -17.15 69.49 14.63
N LYS A 55 -16.72 69.77 13.39
CA LYS A 55 -15.81 68.93 12.59
C LYS A 55 -14.45 69.62 12.45
N LEU A 56 -13.38 68.90 12.72
CA LEU A 56 -12.00 69.36 12.70
C LEU A 56 -11.14 68.44 11.83
N SER A 57 -10.35 69.01 10.92
CA SER A 57 -9.29 68.25 10.23
C SER A 57 -8.03 68.33 11.08
N VAL A 58 -7.52 67.19 11.49
CA VAL A 58 -6.33 67.06 12.34
C VAL A 58 -5.32 66.18 11.63
N VAL A 59 -4.09 66.64 11.50
CA VAL A 59 -2.96 65.81 11.04
C VAL A 59 -2.17 65.35 12.24
N PHE A 60 -2.07 64.05 12.45
CA PHE A 60 -1.21 63.47 13.47
C PHE A 60 0.13 63.11 12.86
N ARG A 61 1.24 63.45 13.54
CA ARG A 61 2.59 63.05 13.12
C ARG A 61 3.35 62.41 14.25
N LEU A 62 4.11 61.38 13.92
CA LEU A 62 5.10 60.79 14.81
C LEU A 62 6.50 61.14 14.33
N TYR A 63 7.31 61.57 15.29
CA TYR A 63 8.72 61.88 15.10
C TYR A 63 9.60 60.87 15.82
N ASP A 64 10.72 60.51 15.20
CA ASP A 64 11.83 59.83 15.87
C ASP A 64 12.60 60.78 16.81
N GLU A 65 13.57 60.26 17.55
CA GLU A 65 14.45 61.05 18.42
C GLU A 65 15.29 62.09 17.66
N LYS A 66 15.50 61.87 16.35
CA LYS A 66 16.27 62.76 15.46
C LYS A 66 15.40 63.88 14.88
N GLY A 67 14.09 63.85 15.10
CA GLY A 67 13.14 64.84 14.61
C GLY A 67 12.67 64.60 13.16
N ASN A 68 12.85 63.41 12.61
CA ASN A 68 12.27 63.03 11.31
C ASN A 68 10.85 62.52 11.48
N VAL A 69 9.97 62.83 10.53
CA VAL A 69 8.61 62.27 10.49
C VAL A 69 8.70 60.81 10.06
N VAL A 70 8.35 59.89 10.96
CA VAL A 70 8.33 58.44 10.70
C VAL A 70 6.93 57.93 10.37
N TRP A 71 5.89 58.70 10.69
CA TRP A 71 4.51 58.38 10.36
C TRP A 71 3.62 59.63 10.40
N SER A 72 2.60 59.67 9.55
CA SER A 72 1.59 60.73 9.50
C SER A 72 0.22 60.18 9.14
N GLU A 73 -0.84 60.77 9.69
CA GLU A 73 -2.23 60.43 9.37
C GLU A 73 -3.15 61.65 9.47
N ASP A 74 -3.94 61.86 8.41
CA ASP A 74 -4.91 62.94 8.32
C ASP A 74 -6.30 62.41 8.70
N GLN A 75 -6.90 62.95 9.76
CA GLN A 75 -8.22 62.54 10.22
C GLN A 75 -9.21 63.71 10.32
N ASN A 76 -10.42 63.49 9.82
CA ASN A 76 -11.56 64.37 10.05
C ASN A 76 -12.31 63.90 11.29
N LEU A 77 -12.24 64.69 12.37
CA LEU A 77 -12.74 64.35 13.69
C LEU A 77 -13.90 65.25 14.11
N THR A 78 -14.72 64.76 15.02
CA THR A 78 -15.74 65.57 15.69
C THR A 78 -15.40 65.76 17.15
N THR A 79 -15.58 66.96 17.68
CA THR A 79 -15.27 67.27 19.08
C THR A 79 -16.55 67.30 19.93
N LYS A 80 -16.43 66.90 21.20
CA LYS A 80 -17.46 67.10 22.22
C LYS A 80 -16.82 67.87 23.37
N ASP A 81 -17.27 69.09 23.62
CA ASP A 81 -16.72 70.00 24.65
C ASP A 81 -15.19 70.20 24.55
N GLY A 82 -14.68 70.28 23.31
CA GLY A 82 -13.25 70.43 23.04
C GLY A 82 -12.42 69.16 23.21
N VAL A 83 -13.03 68.02 23.54
CA VAL A 83 -12.37 66.72 23.65
C VAL A 83 -12.42 65.98 22.30
N ILE A 84 -11.26 65.47 21.88
CA ILE A 84 -11.06 64.57 20.75
C ILE A 84 -10.80 63.17 21.30
N ASN A 85 -11.56 62.19 20.79
CA ASN A 85 -11.30 60.76 21.01
C ASN A 85 -11.14 60.09 19.65
N THR A 86 -9.98 59.51 19.38
CA THR A 86 -9.74 58.79 18.13
C THR A 86 -8.76 57.63 18.30
N HIS A 87 -8.53 56.89 17.21
CA HIS A 87 -7.53 55.85 17.11
C HIS A 87 -6.52 56.24 16.03
N LEU A 88 -5.25 56.36 16.40
CA LEU A 88 -4.14 56.54 15.48
C LEU A 88 -3.80 55.20 14.81
N GLY A 89 -3.41 55.23 13.54
CA GLY A 89 -3.14 54.03 12.75
C GLY A 89 -4.33 53.57 11.89
N LYS A 90 -5.47 54.28 11.97
CA LYS A 90 -6.77 53.82 11.44
C LYS A 90 -6.84 53.90 9.92
N LEU A 91 -6.41 55.01 9.36
CA LEU A 91 -6.37 55.30 7.93
C LEU A 91 -4.97 55.02 7.36
N SER A 92 -3.93 55.33 8.13
CA SER A 92 -2.53 55.05 7.78
C SER A 92 -1.94 54.09 8.80
N ARG A 93 -1.75 52.81 8.44
CA ARG A 93 -1.24 51.80 9.38
C ARG A 93 0.19 52.12 9.80
N PHE A 94 0.53 51.85 11.05
CA PHE A 94 1.91 51.97 11.52
C PHE A 94 2.82 50.93 10.88
N ASN A 95 4.08 51.30 10.60
CA ASN A 95 5.17 50.34 10.47
C ASN A 95 5.59 49.89 11.88
N PRO A 96 5.51 48.60 12.25
CA PRO A 96 5.90 48.12 13.59
C PRO A 96 7.36 48.40 13.98
N GLU A 97 8.25 48.68 13.04
CA GLU A 97 9.68 48.98 13.31
C GLU A 97 9.89 50.37 13.96
N ILE A 98 8.93 51.30 13.82
CA ILE A 98 9.09 52.65 14.38
C ILE A 98 9.02 52.67 15.92
N PHE A 99 8.49 51.62 16.55
CA PHE A 99 8.29 51.53 17.99
C PHE A 99 9.50 51.01 18.77
N ASP A 100 10.64 50.80 18.11
CA ASP A 100 11.90 50.40 18.76
C ASP A 100 12.64 51.60 19.40
N GLU A 101 12.23 52.84 19.10
CA GLU A 101 12.78 54.08 19.66
C GLU A 101 11.69 54.94 20.36
N ASN A 102 12.10 55.98 21.09
CA ASN A 102 11.14 56.94 21.64
C ASN A 102 10.47 57.74 20.51
N LEU A 103 9.14 57.81 20.55
CA LEU A 103 8.34 58.51 19.54
C LEU A 103 7.65 59.73 20.14
N TYR A 104 7.62 60.80 19.36
CA TYR A 104 6.99 62.06 19.75
C TYR A 104 5.79 62.35 18.84
N LEU A 105 4.61 62.53 19.43
CA LEU A 105 3.38 62.87 18.75
C LEU A 105 3.17 64.38 18.69
N THR A 106 2.78 64.88 17.53
CA THR A 106 2.24 66.23 17.34
C THR A 106 0.89 66.19 16.64
N LEU A 107 0.13 67.27 16.79
CA LEU A 107 -1.12 67.51 16.10
C LEU A 107 -1.02 68.80 15.31
N GLU A 108 -1.41 68.78 14.04
CA GLU A 108 -1.59 69.99 13.25
C GLU A 108 -3.08 70.29 13.08
N ILE A 109 -3.48 71.48 13.49
CA ILE A 109 -4.85 71.97 13.39
C ILE A 109 -4.81 73.38 12.78
N GLY A 110 -5.47 73.58 11.63
CA GLY A 110 -5.56 74.90 10.98
C GLY A 110 -4.20 75.49 10.58
N GLY A 111 -3.23 74.64 10.21
CA GLY A 111 -1.88 75.05 9.82
C GLY A 111 -0.93 75.35 10.97
N LYS A 112 -1.33 75.10 12.23
CA LYS A 112 -0.47 75.21 13.41
C LYS A 112 -0.25 73.85 14.04
N GLU A 113 1.01 73.50 14.24
CA GLU A 113 1.43 72.28 14.89
C GLU A 113 1.63 72.49 16.39
N THR A 114 1.21 71.52 17.21
CA THR A 114 1.40 71.53 18.66
C THR A 114 2.82 71.14 19.05
N ASP A 115 3.17 71.40 20.31
CA ASP A 115 4.41 70.89 20.90
C ASP A 115 4.49 69.36 20.83
N LYS A 116 5.73 68.85 20.72
CA LYS A 116 6.04 67.41 20.68
C LYS A 116 5.74 66.76 22.02
N GLN A 117 4.86 65.77 22.02
CA GLN A 117 4.51 64.98 23.20
C GLN A 117 5.13 63.58 23.12
N LEU A 118 5.92 63.21 24.12
CA LEU A 118 6.52 61.87 24.19
C LEU A 118 5.42 60.80 24.40
N LEU A 119 5.37 59.79 23.53
CA LEU A 119 4.51 58.63 23.70
C LEU A 119 5.10 57.69 24.77
N THR A 120 4.56 57.76 25.98
CA THR A 120 4.97 56.89 27.09
C THR A 120 4.01 55.70 27.20
N GLY A 121 4.51 54.47 27.07
CA GLY A 121 3.78 53.23 27.37
C GLY A 121 3.14 52.47 26.18
N THR A 122 2.87 53.10 25.04
CA THR A 122 2.23 52.42 23.88
C THR A 122 3.17 51.54 23.07
N SER A 123 4.45 51.89 22.99
CA SER A 123 5.48 51.17 22.23
C SER A 123 5.64 49.72 22.70
N TYR A 124 5.65 49.48 24.02
CA TYR A 124 5.87 48.16 24.61
C TYR A 124 4.76 47.15 24.30
N SER A 125 3.50 47.61 24.16
CA SER A 125 2.37 46.74 23.81
C SER A 125 2.37 46.28 22.35
N MET A 126 2.93 47.11 21.45
CA MET A 126 3.08 46.80 20.03
C MET A 126 4.22 45.81 19.76
N VAL A 127 5.27 45.83 20.60
CA VAL A 127 6.42 44.92 20.51
C VAL A 127 6.14 43.54 21.10
N ALA A 128 5.25 43.43 22.09
CA ALA A 128 4.96 42.18 22.83
C ALA A 128 4.38 41.01 21.99
N LYS A 129 3.92 41.26 20.75
CA LYS A 129 3.44 40.22 19.83
C LYS A 129 4.50 39.72 18.83
N ARG A 130 5.75 40.17 18.92
CA ARG A 130 6.84 39.66 18.09
C ARG A 130 7.18 38.22 18.50
N VAL A 131 6.72 37.24 17.73
CA VAL A 131 7.39 35.93 17.69
C VAL A 131 8.69 36.15 16.91
N SER A 132 9.85 35.90 17.52
CA SER A 132 11.13 36.19 16.87
C SER A 132 11.24 35.42 15.54
N LYS A 133 11.97 36.00 14.58
CA LYS A 133 12.26 35.35 13.30
C LYS A 133 13.02 34.02 13.50
N GLU A 134 13.63 33.85 14.68
CA GLU A 134 14.36 32.67 15.15
C GLU A 134 13.55 31.76 16.09
N ALA A 135 12.25 31.97 16.32
CA ALA A 135 11.50 31.17 17.31
C ALA A 135 11.43 29.66 16.99
N LEU A 136 11.84 29.28 15.76
CA LEU A 136 12.18 27.92 15.37
C LEU A 136 13.70 27.80 15.27
N VAL A 137 14.37 27.63 16.41
CA VAL A 137 15.80 27.29 16.42
C VAL A 137 15.92 25.79 16.15
N ALA A 138 16.32 25.44 14.93
CA ALA A 138 16.77 24.09 14.64
C ALA A 138 18.10 23.83 15.39
N GLY A 139 18.26 22.65 16.01
CA GLY A 139 19.53 22.29 16.64
C GLY A 139 20.65 22.12 15.60
N ASP A 140 21.91 22.12 16.05
CA ASP A 140 23.07 21.88 15.18
C ASP A 140 22.85 20.64 14.30
N GLY A 141 23.05 20.82 12.99
CA GLY A 141 22.86 19.73 12.02
C GLY A 141 21.46 19.64 11.40
N VAL A 142 20.51 20.51 11.77
CA VAL A 142 19.11 20.49 11.30
C VAL A 142 18.75 21.83 10.66
N GLU A 143 18.06 21.79 9.53
CA GLU A 143 17.48 22.94 8.85
C GLU A 143 15.95 22.75 8.79
N ILE A 144 15.19 23.78 9.16
CA ILE A 144 13.73 23.78 9.08
C ILE A 144 13.32 24.92 8.16
N LYS A 145 12.73 24.58 7.01
CA LYS A 145 12.25 25.52 6.01
C LYS A 145 10.74 25.43 5.88
N LYS A 146 10.07 26.58 5.82
CA LYS A 146 8.65 26.62 5.48
C LYS A 146 8.50 26.72 3.97
N LEU A 147 7.68 25.86 3.38
CA LEU A 147 7.35 25.87 1.95
C LEU A 147 6.16 26.81 1.67
N ASP A 148 6.06 27.27 0.43
CA ASP A 148 5.04 28.24 -0.02
C ASP A 148 3.61 27.71 0.11
N ASP A 149 3.42 26.39 0.13
CA ASP A 149 2.13 25.72 0.33
C ASP A 149 1.74 25.54 1.82
N GLY A 150 2.53 26.11 2.73
CA GLY A 150 2.30 26.04 4.16
C GLY A 150 2.88 24.81 4.85
N LYS A 151 3.51 23.88 4.11
CA LYS A 151 4.22 22.73 4.69
C LYS A 151 5.55 23.15 5.33
N LEU A 152 6.09 22.28 6.17
CA LEU A 152 7.41 22.40 6.76
C LEU A 152 8.31 21.31 6.17
N GLU A 153 9.44 21.74 5.60
CA GLU A 153 10.56 20.90 5.20
C GLU A 153 11.58 20.89 6.36
N ILE A 154 11.94 19.70 6.84
CA ILE A 154 12.95 19.52 7.88
C ILE A 154 14.06 18.66 7.27
N SER A 155 15.24 19.23 7.09
CA SER A 155 16.41 18.56 6.51
C SER A 155 17.57 18.55 7.51
N SER A 156 18.58 17.72 7.25
CA SER A 156 19.82 17.73 8.01
C SER A 156 20.96 18.21 7.12
N ASN A 157 21.78 19.12 7.62
CA ASN A 157 22.92 19.71 6.91
C ASN A 157 24.28 19.11 7.33
N ASN A 158 24.29 18.01 8.09
CA ASN A 158 25.53 17.39 8.52
C ASN A 158 26.18 16.57 7.39
N THR A 159 27.31 17.08 6.87
CA THR A 159 28.11 16.46 5.80
C THR A 159 29.04 15.35 6.28
N ALA A 160 29.10 15.06 7.59
CA ALA A 160 29.83 13.93 8.12
C ALA A 160 28.95 12.67 8.14
N ASN A 161 29.38 11.64 7.41
CA ASN A 161 28.79 10.29 7.38
C ASN A 161 28.34 9.79 8.76
N SER A 162 27.04 9.87 9.09
CA SER A 162 26.29 8.81 9.78
C SER A 162 24.81 9.21 10.02
N LYS A 163 23.90 8.50 9.34
CA LYS A 163 22.46 8.38 9.62
C LYS A 163 21.63 9.67 9.53
N LYS A 164 21.12 9.93 8.32
CA LYS A 164 20.03 10.87 8.06
C LYS A 164 18.71 10.31 8.61
N ASN A 165 18.46 10.47 9.92
CA ASN A 165 17.20 10.06 10.55
C ASN A 165 16.29 11.28 10.76
N MET A 166 15.18 11.35 10.02
CA MET A 166 14.03 12.17 10.43
C MET A 166 13.33 11.47 11.60
N ASN A 167 13.47 12.01 12.83
CA ASN A 167 12.76 11.52 14.00
C ASN A 167 11.47 12.33 14.20
N LEU A 168 10.33 11.79 13.78
CA LEU A 168 9.00 12.33 14.09
C LEU A 168 8.47 11.62 15.35
N LYS A 169 8.58 12.26 16.53
CA LYS A 169 8.07 11.70 17.79
C LYS A 169 6.64 12.17 18.06
N GLY A 170 5.67 11.27 17.90
CA GLY A 170 4.31 11.39 18.45
C GLY A 170 4.20 10.61 19.78
N THR A 171 3.25 10.98 20.64
CA THR A 171 3.01 10.33 21.96
C THR A 171 2.55 8.87 21.87
N LYS A 172 2.22 8.39 20.67
CA LYS A 172 2.21 6.98 20.28
C LYS A 172 3.08 6.88 19.02
N SER A 173 4.13 6.07 19.08
CA SER A 173 5.15 5.97 18.05
C SER A 173 4.65 5.25 16.80
N ASP A 174 4.21 5.99 15.78
CA ASP A 174 3.73 5.39 14.51
C ASP A 174 4.85 5.14 13.47
N LEU A 175 6.07 5.67 13.66
CA LEU A 175 7.20 5.36 12.76
C LEU A 175 8.56 5.36 13.49
N THR A 176 9.14 4.17 13.68
CA THR A 176 10.54 4.01 14.12
C THR A 176 11.34 3.39 12.97
N VAL A 177 12.26 4.13 12.36
CA VAL A 177 13.15 3.62 11.30
C VAL A 177 14.55 3.39 11.87
N ASN A 178 14.90 2.12 12.11
CA ASN A 178 16.26 1.70 12.44
C ASN A 178 17.04 1.42 11.14
N GLY A 179 17.35 2.47 10.37
CA GLY A 179 18.01 2.40 9.06
C GLY A 179 17.82 3.68 8.25
N GLU A 180 18.25 3.69 6.98
CA GLU A 180 17.99 4.80 6.07
C GLU A 180 16.66 4.60 5.32
N LEU A 181 15.78 5.60 5.38
CA LEU A 181 14.51 5.68 4.64
C LEU A 181 14.58 6.87 3.69
N HIS A 182 14.48 6.62 2.38
CA HIS A 182 14.47 7.68 1.37
C HIS A 182 13.13 7.66 0.63
N VAL A 183 12.52 8.82 0.42
CA VAL A 183 11.31 8.97 -0.41
C VAL A 183 11.68 9.76 -1.67
N LYS A 184 11.46 9.17 -2.87
CA LYS A 184 11.75 9.83 -4.15
C LYS A 184 10.69 9.49 -5.18
N GLY A 185 9.92 10.50 -5.60
CA GLY A 185 8.73 10.32 -6.44
C GLY A 185 7.71 9.43 -5.72
N ASP A 186 7.14 8.47 -6.44
CA ASP A 186 6.14 7.52 -5.91
C ASP A 186 6.74 6.29 -5.22
N ALA A 187 8.02 6.38 -4.81
CA ALA A 187 8.76 5.25 -4.26
C ALA A 187 9.37 5.55 -2.88
N ILE A 188 9.28 4.56 -2.01
CA ILE A 188 9.97 4.47 -0.73
C ILE A 188 11.15 3.50 -0.87
N TYR A 189 12.32 3.90 -0.40
CA TYR A 189 13.54 3.11 -0.42
C TYR A 189 13.98 2.77 1.00
N LEU A 190 14.30 1.50 1.23
CA LEU A 190 14.77 0.95 2.49
C LEU A 190 16.18 0.38 2.28
N GLY A 191 17.18 1.01 2.89
CA GLY A 191 18.59 0.60 2.79
C GLY A 191 19.51 1.73 2.28
N PRO A 192 20.85 1.58 2.46
CA PRO A 192 21.80 2.65 2.17
C PRO A 192 21.90 2.93 0.68
N GLU A 193 21.83 4.20 0.23
CA GLU A 193 21.89 4.57 -1.20
C GLU A 193 23.08 3.96 -1.97
N THR A 194 24.19 3.71 -1.27
CA THR A 194 25.43 3.16 -1.81
C THR A 194 25.48 1.63 -1.82
N SER A 195 24.50 0.93 -1.25
CA SER A 195 24.52 -0.53 -1.09
C SER A 195 23.81 -1.27 -2.23
N ASN A 196 24.30 -2.49 -2.55
CA ASN A 196 23.71 -3.39 -3.54
C ASN A 196 22.49 -4.18 -3.03
N ARG A 197 21.92 -3.84 -1.87
CA ARG A 197 20.86 -4.61 -1.21
C ARG A 197 19.77 -3.71 -0.63
N ASN A 198 19.23 -2.81 -1.46
CA ASN A 198 18.14 -1.94 -1.04
C ASN A 198 16.80 -2.50 -1.51
N TRP A 199 15.76 -2.22 -0.74
CA TRP A 199 14.38 -2.50 -1.12
C TRP A 199 13.70 -1.22 -1.61
N LYS A 200 12.97 -1.30 -2.72
CA LYS A 200 12.13 -0.24 -3.26
C LYS A 200 10.67 -0.68 -3.18
N ILE A 201 9.88 0.07 -2.42
CA ILE A 201 8.42 -0.01 -2.44
C ILE A 201 7.94 1.08 -3.40
N LEU A 202 7.17 0.71 -4.41
CA LEU A 202 6.70 1.60 -5.47
C LEU A 202 5.21 1.42 -5.63
N SER A 203 4.47 2.53 -5.62
CA SER A 203 3.10 2.54 -6.11
C SER A 203 3.05 3.36 -7.39
N ASN A 204 2.84 2.71 -8.54
CA ASN A 204 2.73 3.41 -9.80
C ASN A 204 1.65 2.77 -10.68
N ASN A 205 0.92 3.59 -11.44
CA ASN A 205 -0.11 3.14 -12.37
C ASN A 205 -1.18 2.20 -11.74
N GLY A 206 -1.43 2.35 -10.43
CA GLY A 206 -2.38 1.50 -9.68
C GLY A 206 -1.83 0.14 -9.24
N ASN A 207 -0.55 -0.15 -9.50
CA ASN A 207 0.11 -1.36 -9.02
C ASN A 207 0.89 -1.06 -7.74
N PHE A 208 0.89 -2.00 -6.80
CA PHE A 208 1.76 -1.97 -5.63
C PHE A 208 2.92 -2.94 -5.83
N GLN A 209 4.16 -2.47 -5.70
CA GLN A 209 5.34 -3.25 -6.05
C GLN A 209 6.42 -3.17 -4.98
N ILE A 210 7.08 -4.29 -4.72
CA ILE A 210 8.22 -4.41 -3.82
C ILE A 210 9.38 -5.06 -4.60
N TRP A 211 10.50 -4.35 -4.71
CA TRP A 211 11.66 -4.75 -5.51
C TRP A 211 12.96 -4.72 -4.70
N PRO A 212 13.85 -5.72 -4.83
CA PRO A 212 15.25 -5.56 -4.53
C PRO A 212 15.94 -4.80 -5.67
N ARG A 213 16.83 -3.88 -5.29
CA ARG A 213 17.47 -2.93 -6.19
C ARG A 213 18.99 -2.93 -5.99
N THR A 214 19.74 -2.86 -7.09
CA THR A 214 21.20 -2.62 -7.08
C THR A 214 21.52 -1.13 -7.06
N ASN A 215 22.76 -0.79 -6.71
CA ASN A 215 23.28 0.59 -6.71
C ASN A 215 23.21 1.31 -8.07
N THR A 216 23.14 0.57 -9.20
CA THR A 216 22.98 1.13 -10.55
C THR A 216 21.55 1.56 -10.89
N GLY A 217 20.60 1.37 -9.97
CA GLY A 217 19.20 1.72 -10.19
C GLY A 217 18.42 0.72 -11.04
N GLN A 218 19.04 -0.42 -11.39
CA GLN A 218 18.36 -1.50 -12.08
C GLN A 218 17.60 -2.38 -11.07
N ASN A 219 16.37 -2.71 -11.44
CA ASN A 219 15.58 -3.70 -10.73
C ASN A 219 16.20 -5.08 -10.97
N LEU A 220 16.48 -5.84 -9.90
CA LEU A 220 16.87 -7.24 -10.07
C LEU A 220 15.64 -8.02 -10.53
N TRP A 221 15.66 -8.50 -11.77
CA TRP A 221 14.55 -9.19 -12.45
C TRP A 221 14.03 -10.46 -11.76
N GLN A 222 14.67 -10.90 -10.67
CA GLN A 222 14.49 -12.24 -10.13
C GLN A 222 13.69 -12.31 -8.82
N LYS A 223 13.29 -11.19 -8.17
CA LYS A 223 12.66 -11.24 -6.83
C LYS A 223 11.66 -10.09 -6.55
N SER A 224 10.61 -9.88 -7.34
CA SER A 224 9.60 -8.85 -7.02
C SER A 224 8.26 -9.43 -6.53
N PHE A 225 7.62 -8.73 -5.60
CA PHE A 225 6.21 -8.93 -5.26
C PHE A 225 5.42 -7.77 -5.86
N VAL A 226 4.45 -8.08 -6.71
CA VAL A 226 3.62 -7.09 -7.40
C VAL A 226 2.16 -7.46 -7.20
N ILE A 227 1.36 -6.50 -6.73
CA ILE A 227 -0.10 -6.54 -6.82
C ILE A 227 -0.48 -5.62 -7.97
N GLU A 228 -1.06 -6.20 -9.02
CA GLU A 228 -1.54 -5.46 -10.17
C GLU A 228 -2.92 -4.85 -9.91
N ARG A 229 -3.27 -3.81 -10.67
CA ARG A 229 -4.55 -3.10 -10.55
C ARG A 229 -5.78 -4.01 -10.75
N ASN A 230 -5.63 -5.12 -11.47
CA ASN A 230 -6.67 -6.12 -11.68
C ASN A 230 -6.81 -7.12 -10.51
N GLY A 231 -5.97 -7.00 -9.47
CA GLY A 231 -5.94 -7.89 -8.31
C GLY A 231 -4.98 -9.06 -8.43
N ASP A 232 -4.31 -9.24 -9.59
CA ASP A 232 -3.33 -10.30 -9.76
C ASP A 232 -2.13 -10.09 -8.86
N ILE A 233 -1.68 -11.16 -8.21
CA ILE A 233 -0.48 -11.17 -7.37
C ILE A 233 0.62 -11.90 -8.12
N GLN A 234 1.65 -11.17 -8.54
CA GLN A 234 2.85 -11.74 -9.14
C GLN A 234 3.98 -11.81 -8.11
N VAL A 235 4.47 -13.02 -7.88
CA VAL A 235 5.73 -13.26 -7.17
C VAL A 235 6.78 -13.64 -8.21
N ARG A 236 7.57 -12.68 -8.67
CA ARG A 236 8.65 -12.92 -9.64
C ARG A 236 9.88 -13.41 -8.90
N GLY A 237 9.88 -14.68 -8.52
CA GLY A 237 11.01 -15.40 -7.94
C GLY A 237 10.79 -16.90 -8.02
N ASN A 238 11.83 -17.68 -7.73
CA ASN A 238 11.75 -19.13 -7.97
C ASN A 238 10.81 -19.84 -6.99
N ALA A 239 10.56 -19.29 -5.79
CA ALA A 239 9.79 -19.97 -4.76
C ALA A 239 9.04 -19.01 -3.80
N MET A 240 7.86 -19.43 -3.37
CA MET A 240 7.09 -18.91 -2.25
C MET A 240 7.14 -19.91 -1.09
N TYR A 241 7.45 -19.43 0.11
CA TYR A 241 7.53 -20.23 1.33
C TYR A 241 6.31 -19.96 2.21
N LEU A 242 5.62 -21.00 2.64
CA LEU A 242 4.43 -20.96 3.49
C LEU A 242 4.72 -21.76 4.78
N GLY A 243 4.76 -21.10 5.93
CA GLY A 243 4.93 -21.75 7.23
C GLY A 243 5.71 -20.89 8.23
N ALA A 244 5.74 -21.34 9.49
CA ALA A 244 6.35 -20.59 10.59
C ALA A 244 7.89 -20.77 10.61
N LYS A 245 8.60 -19.76 11.11
CA LYS A 245 10.07 -19.70 11.10
C LYS A 245 10.74 -20.83 11.90
N ASP A 246 10.02 -21.46 12.82
CA ASP A 246 10.58 -22.42 13.78
C ASP A 246 10.03 -23.84 13.62
N GLU A 247 9.26 -24.10 12.56
CA GLU A 247 8.74 -25.43 12.27
C GLU A 247 9.43 -26.00 11.03
N ASN A 248 10.06 -27.17 11.14
CA ASN A 248 10.54 -27.97 9.99
C ASN A 248 9.37 -28.59 9.19
N ARG A 249 8.28 -27.84 9.02
CA ARG A 249 7.00 -28.25 8.41
C ARG A 249 6.49 -27.20 7.44
N ASN A 250 7.40 -26.48 6.79
CA ASN A 250 7.04 -25.44 5.85
C ASN A 250 6.77 -26.04 4.47
N TRP A 251 6.03 -25.30 3.66
CA TRP A 251 5.74 -25.63 2.28
C TRP A 251 6.42 -24.63 1.36
N LYS A 252 6.98 -25.14 0.28
CA LYS A 252 7.58 -24.35 -0.79
C LYS A 252 6.82 -24.58 -2.08
N ILE A 253 6.24 -23.52 -2.62
CA ILE A 253 5.63 -23.50 -3.96
C ILE A 253 6.66 -22.89 -4.90
N LEU A 254 7.14 -23.65 -5.88
CA LEU A 254 8.13 -23.16 -6.84
C LEU A 254 7.75 -23.40 -8.29
N SER A 255 8.22 -22.49 -9.14
CA SER A 255 8.28 -22.66 -10.57
C SER A 255 9.71 -23.00 -10.97
N SER A 256 9.93 -24.13 -11.64
CA SER A 256 11.26 -24.48 -12.16
C SER A 256 11.54 -23.68 -13.45
N PRO A 257 12.61 -22.86 -13.50
CA PRO A 257 12.97 -22.12 -14.72
C PRO A 257 13.31 -23.07 -15.89
N SER A 258 13.89 -24.24 -15.59
CA SER A 258 14.10 -25.31 -16.55
C SER A 258 12.89 -26.26 -16.53
N GLY A 259 12.09 -26.20 -17.61
CA GLY A 259 10.97 -27.12 -17.83
C GLY A 259 9.58 -26.59 -17.49
N GLY A 260 9.46 -25.42 -16.84
CA GLY A 260 8.16 -24.77 -16.62
C GLY A 260 7.17 -25.58 -15.77
N LYS A 261 7.69 -26.24 -14.74
CA LYS A 261 6.94 -27.11 -13.83
C LYS A 261 6.48 -26.31 -12.61
N LEU A 262 5.22 -26.48 -12.19
CA LEU A 262 4.74 -26.04 -10.88
C LEU A 262 4.97 -27.17 -9.87
N GLN A 263 5.62 -26.87 -8.75
CA GLN A 263 5.93 -27.89 -7.74
C GLN A 263 5.61 -27.40 -6.35
N ILE A 264 5.10 -28.32 -5.52
CA ILE A 264 4.85 -28.11 -4.09
C ILE A 264 5.69 -29.12 -3.31
N TRP A 265 6.57 -28.60 -2.46
CA TRP A 265 7.51 -29.40 -1.66
C TRP A 265 7.35 -29.10 -0.18
N PRO A 266 7.43 -30.09 0.71
CA PRO A 266 7.76 -29.82 2.09
C PRO A 266 9.22 -29.35 2.17
N CYS A 267 9.49 -28.38 3.03
CA CYS A 267 10.82 -27.83 3.23
C CYS A 267 11.06 -27.45 4.69
N THR A 268 12.33 -27.36 5.05
CA THR A 268 12.78 -26.71 6.27
C THR A 268 12.59 -25.19 6.17
N TRP A 269 12.74 -24.49 7.30
CA TRP A 269 12.62 -23.03 7.33
C TRP A 269 13.71 -22.30 6.53
N ASP A 270 14.91 -22.89 6.41
CA ASP A 270 16.02 -22.40 5.56
C ASP A 270 15.85 -22.79 4.07
N GLY A 271 14.75 -23.46 3.74
CA GLY A 271 14.30 -23.73 2.38
C GLY A 271 14.90 -24.97 1.72
N GLN A 272 15.58 -25.82 2.49
CA GLN A 272 16.02 -27.14 2.02
C GLN A 272 14.80 -28.05 1.83
N ASN A 273 14.78 -28.78 0.71
CA ASN A 273 13.69 -29.70 0.40
C ASN A 273 13.72 -30.89 1.36
N LEU A 274 12.57 -31.21 1.95
CA LEU A 274 12.35 -32.40 2.76
C LEU A 274 11.69 -33.46 1.88
N TRP A 275 12.27 -34.67 1.80
CA TRP A 275 11.73 -35.85 1.09
C TRP A 275 11.22 -35.57 -0.36
N GLN A 276 10.59 -36.53 -1.04
CA GLN A 276 10.21 -36.40 -2.47
C GLN A 276 9.12 -35.32 -2.71
N LYS A 277 9.04 -34.82 -3.95
CA LYS A 277 8.00 -33.88 -4.44
C LYS A 277 6.60 -34.36 -4.07
N SER A 278 5.79 -33.55 -3.41
CA SER A 278 4.42 -33.96 -3.03
C SER A 278 3.43 -33.78 -4.16
N PHE A 279 3.57 -32.69 -4.92
CA PHE A 279 2.70 -32.38 -6.05
C PHE A 279 3.48 -31.67 -7.15
N VAL A 280 3.35 -32.14 -8.39
CA VAL A 280 3.99 -31.57 -9.57
C VAL A 280 2.95 -31.43 -10.67
N ILE A 281 2.90 -30.27 -11.29
CA ILE A 281 2.23 -30.07 -12.58
C ILE A 281 3.31 -29.75 -13.60
N GLU A 282 3.43 -30.61 -14.59
CA GLU A 282 4.28 -30.42 -15.76
C GLU A 282 3.61 -29.44 -16.74
N ARG A 283 4.40 -28.90 -17.67
CA ARG A 283 3.94 -27.82 -18.55
C ARG A 283 2.97 -28.31 -19.65
N ASP A 284 3.04 -29.60 -19.95
CA ASP A 284 2.12 -30.35 -20.81
C ASP A 284 0.85 -30.80 -20.07
N GLY A 285 0.74 -30.54 -18.77
CA GLY A 285 -0.43 -30.81 -17.96
C GLY A 285 -0.35 -32.11 -17.16
N ASP A 286 0.74 -32.87 -17.27
CA ASP A 286 0.91 -34.08 -16.48
C ASP A 286 0.98 -33.73 -14.99
N ILE A 287 0.16 -34.42 -14.19
CA ILE A 287 0.07 -34.22 -12.75
C ILE A 287 0.65 -35.44 -12.05
N GLU A 288 1.66 -35.19 -11.20
CA GLU A 288 2.22 -36.20 -10.33
C GLU A 288 1.91 -35.85 -8.87
N VAL A 289 1.26 -36.80 -8.18
CA VAL A 289 0.98 -36.73 -6.74
C VAL A 289 1.77 -37.84 -6.05
N ARG A 290 2.66 -37.48 -5.12
CA ARG A 290 3.40 -38.48 -4.30
C ARG A 290 3.15 -38.25 -2.82
N GLY A 291 2.96 -39.34 -2.09
CA GLY A 291 2.84 -39.34 -0.64
C GLY A 291 3.61 -40.50 -0.01
N LYS A 292 4.14 -40.27 1.21
CA LYS A 292 4.54 -41.32 2.17
C LYS A 292 3.72 -41.25 3.47
N GLY A 293 2.61 -40.51 3.43
CA GLY A 293 1.83 -40.13 4.62
C GLY A 293 0.96 -41.26 5.17
N LYS A 294 0.36 -41.02 6.35
CA LYS A 294 -0.52 -41.94 7.09
C LYS A 294 -1.79 -42.38 6.33
N PHE A 295 -2.15 -41.73 5.24
CA PHE A 295 -3.26 -42.14 4.39
C PHE A 295 -2.80 -43.31 3.52
N GLN A 296 -3.58 -44.38 3.45
CA GLN A 296 -3.26 -45.55 2.63
C GLN A 296 -3.19 -45.20 1.13
N ASP A 297 -3.83 -44.10 0.71
CA ASP A 297 -3.93 -43.66 -0.68
C ASP A 297 -3.33 -42.27 -0.92
N ASN A 298 -2.76 -42.07 -2.12
CA ASN A 298 -2.20 -40.78 -2.56
C ASN A 298 -3.27 -39.78 -3.04
N ILE A 299 -4.44 -40.27 -3.46
CA ILE A 299 -5.57 -39.47 -3.94
C ILE A 299 -6.85 -40.07 -3.35
N TYR A 300 -7.57 -39.28 -2.55
CA TYR A 300 -8.89 -39.65 -2.04
C TYR A 300 -9.95 -38.74 -2.67
N CYS A 301 -10.88 -39.31 -3.44
CA CYS A 301 -11.96 -38.59 -4.10
C CYS A 301 -13.31 -39.10 -3.59
N LYS A 302 -14.12 -38.22 -2.99
CA LYS A 302 -15.52 -38.54 -2.62
C LYS A 302 -16.48 -38.46 -3.82
N GLY A 303 -16.04 -37.90 -4.94
CA GLY A 303 -16.82 -37.70 -6.16
C GLY A 303 -16.53 -38.73 -7.25
N LYS A 304 -16.98 -38.45 -8.48
CA LYS A 304 -16.67 -39.28 -9.65
C LYS A 304 -15.35 -38.86 -10.28
N ILE A 305 -14.55 -39.83 -10.71
CA ILE A 305 -13.40 -39.62 -11.59
C ILE A 305 -13.84 -40.07 -12.99
N SER A 306 -13.73 -39.19 -13.98
CA SER A 306 -13.96 -39.52 -15.39
C SER A 306 -12.61 -39.65 -16.07
N ALA A 307 -12.37 -40.77 -16.75
CA ALA A 307 -11.17 -41.04 -17.50
C ALA A 307 -11.53 -41.87 -18.74
N GLU A 308 -10.81 -41.65 -19.85
CA GLU A 308 -10.93 -42.50 -21.04
C GLU A 308 -10.30 -43.88 -20.81
N GLU A 309 -9.18 -43.93 -20.07
CA GLU A 309 -8.46 -45.15 -19.74
C GLU A 309 -7.92 -45.09 -18.31
N ILE A 310 -7.97 -46.24 -17.61
CA ILE A 310 -7.36 -46.42 -16.29
C ILE A 310 -6.50 -47.68 -16.35
N VAL A 311 -5.19 -47.50 -16.22
CA VAL A 311 -4.24 -48.63 -16.13
C VAL A 311 -3.99 -48.94 -14.65
N VAL A 312 -4.45 -50.11 -14.20
CA VAL A 312 -4.23 -50.59 -12.84
C VAL A 312 -2.99 -51.48 -12.82
N THR A 313 -1.87 -50.98 -12.29
CA THR A 313 -0.64 -51.76 -12.19
C THR A 313 -0.68 -52.69 -10.97
N SER A 314 -0.29 -53.95 -11.16
CA SER A 314 -0.34 -55.00 -10.14
C SER A 314 0.88 -55.89 -10.21
N SER A 315 1.40 -56.32 -9.06
CA SER A 315 2.41 -57.36 -8.90
C SER A 315 1.83 -58.76 -8.63
N VAL A 316 0.51 -58.92 -8.72
CA VAL A 316 -0.22 -60.17 -8.42
C VAL A 316 -0.53 -60.91 -9.73
N ASN A 317 -0.42 -62.25 -9.70
CA ASN A 317 -0.71 -63.15 -10.83
C ASN A 317 -2.12 -62.94 -11.39
N PHE A 318 -2.18 -62.84 -12.71
CA PHE A 318 -3.41 -62.93 -13.51
C PHE A 318 -4.02 -64.34 -13.35
N PRO A 319 -5.36 -64.51 -13.44
CA PRO A 319 -6.04 -65.75 -13.05
C PRO A 319 -5.82 -66.98 -13.94
N ASP A 320 -4.84 -66.97 -14.85
CA ASP A 320 -4.45 -68.10 -15.70
C ASP A 320 -4.22 -69.43 -14.95
N TYR A 321 -4.04 -69.37 -13.62
CA TYR A 321 -3.95 -70.55 -12.77
C TYR A 321 -5.22 -71.44 -12.81
N VAL A 322 -6.37 -70.92 -13.24
CA VAL A 322 -7.62 -71.69 -13.41
C VAL A 322 -7.43 -72.84 -14.42
N PHE A 323 -6.49 -72.70 -15.36
CA PHE A 323 -6.14 -73.74 -16.33
C PHE A 323 -5.09 -74.75 -15.82
N GLY A 324 -4.60 -74.60 -14.59
CA GLY A 324 -3.62 -75.50 -14.01
C GLY A 324 -4.23 -76.84 -13.59
N ASP A 325 -3.44 -77.92 -13.70
CA ASP A 325 -3.88 -79.28 -13.33
C ASP A 325 -4.29 -79.40 -11.85
N ASP A 326 -3.76 -78.54 -10.98
CA ASP A 326 -4.04 -78.50 -9.54
C ASP A 326 -5.24 -77.59 -9.17
N TYR A 327 -5.90 -76.96 -10.15
CA TYR A 327 -7.03 -76.09 -9.87
C TYR A 327 -8.30 -76.90 -9.59
N ASN A 328 -8.77 -76.86 -8.34
CA ASN A 328 -9.98 -77.55 -7.92
C ASN A 328 -11.24 -76.77 -8.34
N MET A 329 -11.63 -76.95 -9.59
CA MET A 329 -12.82 -76.36 -10.18
C MET A 329 -14.09 -77.00 -9.58
N LYS A 330 -14.99 -76.17 -9.04
CA LYS A 330 -16.29 -76.64 -8.51
C LYS A 330 -17.19 -77.14 -9.62
N SER A 331 -18.01 -78.15 -9.35
CA SER A 331 -19.03 -78.59 -10.30
C SER A 331 -20.17 -77.58 -10.41
N LEU A 332 -20.94 -77.63 -11.50
CA LEU A 332 -22.12 -76.75 -11.65
C LEU A 332 -23.16 -76.99 -10.55
N ASP A 333 -23.32 -78.23 -10.08
CA ASP A 333 -24.23 -78.58 -8.97
C ASP A 333 -23.78 -77.96 -7.64
N GLU A 334 -22.47 -77.94 -7.38
CA GLU A 334 -21.89 -77.28 -6.20
C GLU A 334 -22.02 -75.76 -6.28
N VAL A 335 -21.87 -75.19 -7.48
CA VAL A 335 -22.06 -73.76 -7.72
C VAL A 335 -23.53 -73.37 -7.55
N GLU A 336 -24.47 -74.16 -8.08
CA GLU A 336 -25.92 -73.97 -7.90
C GLU A 336 -26.30 -73.98 -6.42
N SER A 337 -25.90 -75.03 -5.70
CA SER A 337 -26.15 -75.14 -4.26
C SER A 337 -25.60 -73.93 -3.48
N PHE A 338 -24.38 -73.46 -3.84
CA PHE A 338 -23.80 -72.28 -3.21
C PHE A 338 -24.61 -71.00 -3.47
N ILE A 339 -25.11 -70.82 -4.70
CA ILE A 339 -25.91 -69.65 -5.08
C ILE A 339 -27.26 -69.67 -4.36
N GLU A 340 -27.90 -70.83 -4.22
CA GLU A 340 -29.15 -70.98 -3.48
C GLU A 340 -28.98 -70.59 -2.00
N ASP A 341 -27.87 -71.02 -1.39
CA ASP A 341 -27.59 -70.76 0.03
C ASP A 341 -27.11 -69.31 0.31
N ASN A 342 -26.34 -68.71 -0.60
CA ASN A 342 -25.61 -67.45 -0.33
C ASN A 342 -26.07 -66.26 -1.19
N GLY A 343 -26.79 -66.50 -2.30
CA GLY A 343 -27.31 -65.44 -3.18
C GLY A 343 -26.26 -64.72 -4.03
N HIS A 344 -25.04 -65.26 -4.15
CA HIS A 344 -23.97 -64.74 -5.00
C HIS A 344 -23.03 -65.87 -5.47
N LEU A 345 -22.18 -65.58 -6.45
CA LEU A 345 -21.21 -66.55 -6.97
C LEU A 345 -20.11 -66.88 -5.95
N PRO A 346 -19.58 -68.11 -5.94
CA PRO A 346 -18.42 -68.47 -5.13
C PRO A 346 -17.22 -67.54 -5.40
N GLY A 347 -16.58 -67.03 -4.35
CA GLY A 347 -15.43 -66.13 -4.45
C GLY A 347 -15.76 -64.66 -4.74
N MET A 348 -16.99 -64.35 -5.15
CA MET A 348 -17.47 -62.98 -5.32
C MET A 348 -18.05 -62.45 -4.01
N PRO A 349 -17.83 -61.16 -3.67
CA PRO A 349 -18.42 -60.56 -2.48
C PRO A 349 -19.93 -60.36 -2.64
N SER A 350 -20.65 -60.37 -1.53
CA SER A 350 -22.09 -60.12 -1.49
C SER A 350 -22.42 -58.64 -1.72
N ALA A 351 -23.63 -58.33 -2.20
CA ALA A 351 -24.06 -56.94 -2.39
C ALA A 351 -23.98 -56.09 -1.11
N LYS A 352 -24.19 -56.72 0.06
CA LYS A 352 -24.09 -56.07 1.37
C LYS A 352 -22.66 -55.67 1.68
N GLU A 353 -21.70 -56.58 1.52
CA GLU A 353 -20.27 -56.29 1.76
C GLU A 353 -19.75 -55.17 0.87
N VAL A 354 -20.18 -55.13 -0.39
CA VAL A 354 -19.79 -54.09 -1.35
C VAL A 354 -20.36 -52.74 -0.97
N THR A 355 -21.59 -52.71 -0.44
CA THR A 355 -22.24 -51.48 0.01
C THR A 355 -21.58 -50.92 1.28
N GLU A 356 -21.17 -51.79 2.19
CA GLU A 356 -20.59 -51.41 3.48
C GLU A 356 -19.11 -51.01 3.37
N ASN A 357 -18.31 -51.77 2.61
CA ASN A 357 -16.85 -51.64 2.59
C ASN A 357 -16.32 -51.03 1.28
N GLY A 358 -17.18 -50.85 0.27
CA GLY A 358 -16.74 -50.58 -1.09
C GLY A 358 -16.03 -51.78 -1.71
N MET A 359 -15.42 -51.57 -2.87
CA MET A 359 -14.71 -52.63 -3.58
C MET A 359 -13.52 -52.07 -4.34
N ASN A 360 -12.41 -52.81 -4.31
CA ASN A 360 -11.25 -52.48 -5.11
C ASN A 360 -11.51 -52.88 -6.57
N ILE A 361 -11.45 -51.91 -7.50
CA ILE A 361 -11.62 -52.14 -8.94
C ILE A 361 -10.66 -53.22 -9.47
N LYS A 362 -9.45 -53.30 -8.92
CA LYS A 362 -8.48 -54.34 -9.26
C LYS A 362 -9.00 -55.74 -8.91
N GLU A 363 -9.50 -55.90 -7.69
CA GLU A 363 -9.92 -57.20 -7.18
C GLU A 363 -11.11 -57.74 -7.96
N ILE A 364 -12.07 -56.87 -8.28
CA ILE A 364 -13.24 -57.28 -9.06
C ILE A 364 -12.90 -57.61 -10.50
N GLN A 365 -11.96 -56.87 -11.10
CA GLN A 365 -11.49 -57.18 -12.45
C GLN A 365 -10.85 -58.57 -12.49
N LEU A 366 -10.00 -58.90 -11.50
CA LEU A 366 -9.35 -60.21 -11.43
C LEU A 366 -10.35 -61.34 -11.17
N LYS A 367 -11.26 -61.17 -10.20
CA LYS A 367 -12.31 -62.16 -9.93
C LYS A 367 -13.25 -62.35 -11.12
N LEU A 368 -13.56 -61.28 -11.86
CA LEU A 368 -14.39 -61.39 -13.06
C LEU A 368 -13.69 -62.21 -14.14
N VAL A 369 -12.38 -62.01 -14.35
CA VAL A 369 -11.61 -62.83 -15.31
C VAL A 369 -11.57 -64.29 -14.86
N GLU A 370 -11.30 -64.56 -13.57
CA GLU A 370 -11.32 -65.92 -13.01
C GLU A 370 -12.66 -66.63 -13.30
N LYS A 371 -13.79 -65.94 -13.07
CA LYS A 371 -15.12 -66.50 -13.36
C LYS A 371 -15.40 -66.68 -14.85
N VAL A 372 -14.88 -65.81 -15.71
CA VAL A 372 -15.00 -65.99 -17.17
C VAL A 372 -14.21 -67.22 -17.63
N GLU A 373 -13.05 -67.49 -17.03
CA GLU A 373 -12.25 -68.69 -17.33
C GLU A 373 -12.92 -69.97 -16.85
N GLU A 374 -13.44 -70.00 -15.61
CA GLU A 374 -14.25 -71.11 -15.08
C GLU A 374 -15.48 -71.39 -15.97
N LEU A 375 -16.22 -70.34 -16.34
CA LEU A 375 -17.37 -70.47 -17.25
C LEU A 375 -16.96 -71.06 -18.61
N THR A 376 -15.79 -70.66 -19.11
CA THR A 376 -15.26 -71.19 -20.38
C THR A 376 -14.94 -72.68 -20.26
N LEU A 377 -14.36 -73.13 -19.14
CA LEU A 377 -14.09 -74.55 -18.88
C LEU A 377 -15.38 -75.36 -18.80
N HIS A 378 -16.41 -74.88 -18.08
CA HIS A 378 -17.72 -75.53 -18.03
C HIS A 378 -18.36 -75.61 -19.42
N MET A 379 -18.28 -74.55 -20.24
CA MET A 379 -18.79 -74.59 -21.62
C MET A 379 -18.07 -75.62 -22.49
N ILE A 380 -16.75 -75.77 -22.33
CA ILE A 380 -15.97 -76.79 -23.04
C ILE A 380 -16.42 -78.19 -22.64
N GLU A 381 -16.62 -78.42 -21.34
CA GLU A 381 -17.12 -79.68 -20.80
C GLU A 381 -18.52 -80.03 -21.32
N LEU A 382 -19.47 -79.09 -21.21
CA LEU A 382 -20.82 -79.25 -21.75
C LEU A 382 -20.81 -79.55 -23.25
N LYS A 383 -19.92 -78.91 -24.03
CA LYS A 383 -19.79 -79.19 -25.47
C LYS A 383 -19.23 -80.59 -25.73
N LYS A 384 -18.31 -81.09 -24.91
CA LYS A 384 -17.80 -82.47 -25.00
C LYS A 384 -18.91 -83.47 -24.69
N GLU A 385 -19.68 -83.23 -23.63
CA GLU A 385 -20.82 -84.07 -23.27
C GLU A 385 -21.90 -84.08 -24.36
N ASN A 386 -22.27 -82.92 -24.89
CA ASN A 386 -23.27 -82.83 -25.95
C ASN A 386 -22.84 -83.61 -27.22
N LYS A 387 -21.54 -83.57 -27.56
CA LYS A 387 -21.00 -84.39 -28.66
C LYS A 387 -21.06 -85.88 -28.34
N ARG A 388 -20.78 -86.29 -27.10
CA ARG A 388 -20.89 -87.68 -26.66
C ARG A 388 -22.33 -88.18 -26.79
N LEU A 389 -23.28 -87.42 -26.24
CA LEU A 389 -24.72 -87.73 -26.32
C LEU A 389 -25.22 -87.81 -27.76
N LYS A 390 -24.81 -86.90 -28.65
CA LYS A 390 -25.16 -86.94 -30.07
C LYS A 390 -24.69 -88.21 -30.77
N ARG A 391 -23.44 -88.63 -30.51
CA ARG A 391 -22.93 -89.90 -31.07
C ARG A 391 -23.69 -91.10 -30.54
N GLU A 392 -24.00 -91.13 -29.23
CA GLU A 392 -24.80 -92.20 -28.64
C GLU A 392 -26.20 -92.28 -29.28
N ILE A 393 -26.82 -91.13 -29.56
CA ILE A 393 -28.11 -91.05 -30.26
C ILE A 393 -27.99 -91.55 -31.71
N GLU A 394 -26.95 -91.17 -32.45
CA GLU A 394 -26.71 -91.67 -33.82
C GLU A 394 -26.54 -93.19 -33.84
N LEU A 395 -25.69 -93.74 -32.96
CA LEU A 395 -25.47 -95.18 -32.83
C LEU A 395 -26.73 -95.96 -32.43
N THR A 396 -27.62 -95.35 -31.65
CA THR A 396 -28.88 -95.97 -31.22
C THR A 396 -29.94 -95.94 -32.33
N LYS A 397 -29.85 -94.99 -33.26
CA LYS A 397 -30.75 -94.92 -34.44
C LYS A 397 -30.33 -95.85 -35.58
N GLU A 398 -29.06 -96.25 -35.62
CA GLU A 398 -28.53 -97.22 -36.59
C GLU A 398 -28.76 -98.68 -36.17
N ARG A 399 -29.20 -98.92 -34.93
CA ARG A 399 -29.70 -100.20 -34.42
C ARG A 399 -31.21 -100.29 -34.57
#